data_AF-A0A5R9E526-F1
#
_entry.id   AF-A0A5R9E526-F1
#
_cell.length_a   1.000
_cell.length_b   1.000
_cell.length_c   1.000
_cell.angle_alpha   90.00
_cell.angle_beta   90.00
_cell.angle_gamma   90.00
#
_symmetry.space_group_name_H-M   'P 1'
#
loop_
_entity.id
_entity.type
_entity.pdbx_description
1 polymer ?
#
loop_
_entity_poly.entity_id
_entity_poly.type
_entity_poly.pdbx_seq_one_letter_code
_entity_poly.pdbx_strand_id
1 'polypeptide(L)'
;MHRSAPRLTRILACAAVPVMLVVAGCSSDSDSKDSGSDGGSSTSSETSSPGGEQSPPALEPAKYAKLPEPCKALASKTVEELVPKVKNKSGTAGTSNDTGARGSCSWNGLEDKGVKGSNYRWLDVSFQRFESESGIGSGEDRAGDAYKKEVAAVRATEKAESVNSSPASGVGEEATAVSYGLTKSGEDFKYATIVARTGNVVVTVGYNGTGFAGAKNPDPSQLMKDAVTAAKEAVASVAKANQVS
;
A
#
# COMPACT_ATOMS: atom_id res chain seq x y z
N MET A 1 44.19 8.62 32.75
CA MET A 1 43.16 9.42 33.45
C MET A 1 42.23 10.01 32.40
N HIS A 2 41.06 9.39 32.20
CA HIS A 2 40.05 9.90 31.27
C HIS A 2 39.43 11.17 31.84
N ARG A 3 39.42 12.26 31.07
CA ARG A 3 38.54 13.40 31.31
C ARG A 3 37.56 13.49 30.14
N SER A 4 36.35 12.99 30.38
CA SER A 4 35.19 13.19 29.52
C SER A 4 34.66 14.60 29.72
N ALA A 5 34.59 15.40 28.67
CA ALA A 5 33.85 16.66 28.67
C ALA A 5 32.37 16.39 28.29
N PRO A 6 31.38 17.08 28.92
CA PRO A 6 29.99 16.88 28.60
C PRO A 6 29.64 17.64 27.31
N ARG A 7 29.01 16.97 26.34
CA ARG A 7 28.39 17.64 25.19
C ARG A 7 26.98 18.08 25.59
N LEU A 8 26.74 19.39 25.53
CA LEU A 8 25.43 20.02 25.68
C LEU A 8 24.47 19.53 24.58
N THR A 9 23.43 18.83 24.99
CA THR A 9 22.30 18.42 24.14
C THR A 9 21.46 19.65 23.81
N ARG A 10 21.52 20.12 22.56
CA ARG A 10 20.51 21.06 22.03
C ARG A 10 19.23 20.26 21.73
N ILE A 11 18.24 20.39 22.60
CA ILE A 11 16.88 19.92 22.37
C ILE A 11 16.22 20.92 21.41
N LEU A 12 16.01 20.49 20.16
CA LEU A 12 15.13 21.19 19.22
C LEU A 12 13.69 20.82 19.61
N ALA A 13 13.00 21.75 20.26
CA ALA A 13 11.58 21.66 20.52
C ALA A 13 10.81 21.90 19.21
N CYS A 14 10.12 20.89 18.71
CA CYS A 14 9.15 21.05 17.63
C CYS A 14 7.89 21.70 18.21
N ALA A 15 7.64 22.96 17.83
CA ALA A 15 6.37 23.62 18.08
C ALA A 15 5.28 23.00 17.20
N ALA A 16 4.31 22.32 17.83
CA ALA A 16 3.08 21.92 17.18
C ALA A 16 2.12 23.13 17.15
N VAL A 17 1.68 23.53 15.96
CA VAL A 17 0.63 24.54 15.78
C VAL A 17 -0.66 23.79 15.43
N PRO A 18 -1.69 23.77 16.31
CA PRO A 18 -2.98 23.19 15.98
C PRO A 18 -3.82 24.19 15.17
N VAL A 19 -4.14 23.84 13.93
CA VAL A 19 -5.15 24.54 13.13
C VAL A 19 -6.52 24.05 13.60
N MET A 20 -7.17 24.85 14.46
CA MET A 20 -8.56 24.67 14.83
C MET A 20 -9.44 25.24 13.71
N LEU A 21 -10.07 24.35 12.94
CA LEU A 21 -11.23 24.69 12.10
C LEU A 21 -12.49 24.42 12.93
N VAL A 22 -13.02 25.47 13.57
CA VAL A 22 -14.34 25.44 14.20
C VAL A 22 -15.35 25.89 13.16
N VAL A 23 -16.15 24.94 12.69
CA VAL A 23 -17.35 25.22 11.89
C VAL A 23 -18.47 25.60 12.86
N ALA A 24 -19.06 26.76 12.64
CA ALA A 24 -20.24 27.23 13.34
C ALA A 24 -21.52 26.75 12.64
N GLY A 25 -22.56 26.47 13.44
CA GLY A 25 -23.96 26.37 13.03
C GLY A 25 -24.49 24.94 12.95
N CYS A 26 -25.67 24.58 13.46
CA CYS A 26 -26.67 25.30 14.24
C CYS A 26 -27.49 24.21 14.96
N SER A 27 -27.63 24.32 16.28
CA SER A 27 -28.57 23.51 17.07
C SER A 27 -30.00 23.82 16.64
N SER A 28 -30.85 22.80 16.63
CA SER A 28 -32.30 23.00 16.80
C SER A 28 -32.77 22.00 17.84
N ASP A 29 -32.66 22.46 19.08
CA ASP A 29 -33.42 21.99 20.22
C ASP A 29 -34.78 22.69 20.13
N SER A 30 -35.87 21.93 20.10
CA SER A 30 -37.22 22.48 20.25
C SER A 30 -38.08 21.48 21.02
N ASP A 31 -37.89 21.47 22.34
CA ASP A 31 -38.93 21.14 23.29
C ASP A 31 -39.92 22.30 23.37
N SER A 32 -41.19 22.04 23.06
CA SER A 32 -42.30 22.90 23.48
C SER A 32 -43.49 22.02 23.84
N LYS A 33 -43.94 22.23 25.08
CA LYS A 33 -45.04 21.54 25.74
C LYS A 33 -46.39 22.12 25.32
N ASP A 34 -47.38 21.23 25.37
CA ASP A 34 -48.78 21.43 25.75
C ASP A 34 -49.77 22.10 24.77
N SER A 35 -50.78 21.30 24.37
CA SER A 35 -52.22 21.49 24.62
C SER A 35 -53.11 21.09 23.43
N GLY A 36 -54.20 20.37 23.70
CA GLY A 36 -55.43 20.44 22.88
C GLY A 36 -55.97 19.15 22.24
N SER A 37 -56.85 18.48 23.02
CA SER A 37 -58.02 17.63 22.69
C SER A 37 -58.50 17.37 21.25
N ASP A 38 -58.93 16.10 21.11
CA ASP A 38 -60.17 15.58 20.50
C ASP A 38 -60.37 15.51 18.97
N GLY A 39 -60.71 14.29 18.52
CA GLY A 39 -61.80 14.10 17.54
C GLY A 39 -61.60 13.06 16.43
N GLY A 40 -62.18 11.86 16.60
CA GLY A 40 -63.07 11.29 15.56
C GLY A 40 -62.50 10.47 14.38
N SER A 41 -62.43 9.15 14.59
CA SER A 41 -62.86 8.04 13.71
C SER A 41 -63.01 8.17 12.16
N SER A 42 -62.36 7.20 11.50
CA SER A 42 -62.80 6.31 10.40
C SER A 42 -62.79 6.69 8.91
N THR A 43 -62.14 5.78 8.16
CA THR A 43 -62.34 5.27 6.78
C THR A 43 -61.96 6.14 5.57
N SER A 44 -60.96 5.68 4.81
CA SER A 44 -61.19 5.03 3.49
C SER A 44 -59.90 4.42 2.93
N SER A 45 -60.06 3.28 2.29
CA SER A 45 -59.04 2.47 1.63
C SER A 45 -58.49 3.16 0.38
N GLU A 46 -57.16 3.18 0.22
CA GLU A 46 -56.56 3.16 -1.12
C GLU A 46 -55.49 2.07 -1.19
N THR A 47 -55.70 1.20 -2.18
CA THR A 47 -54.90 0.05 -2.55
C THR A 47 -53.55 0.52 -3.11
N SER A 48 -52.50 0.47 -2.31
CA SER A 48 -51.13 0.45 -2.83
C SER A 48 -50.67 -1.00 -2.94
N SER A 49 -50.65 -1.50 -4.18
CA SER A 49 -49.99 -2.75 -4.58
C SER A 49 -48.64 -2.90 -3.85
N PRO A 50 -48.27 -4.09 -3.33
CA PRO A 50 -46.90 -4.29 -2.88
C PRO A 50 -46.03 -4.18 -4.12
N GLY A 51 -45.35 -3.04 -4.27
CA GLY A 51 -44.28 -2.89 -5.24
C GLY A 51 -43.29 -4.01 -4.97
N GLY A 52 -43.05 -4.84 -5.99
CA GLY A 52 -42.13 -5.95 -5.90
C GLY A 52 -40.84 -5.46 -5.26
N GLU A 53 -40.46 -6.10 -4.17
CA GLU A 53 -39.19 -5.91 -3.50
C GLU A 53 -38.11 -6.23 -4.55
N GLN A 54 -37.61 -5.19 -5.23
CA GLN A 54 -36.42 -5.33 -6.07
C GLN A 54 -35.31 -5.68 -5.10
N SER A 55 -35.04 -6.97 -4.95
CA SER A 55 -33.87 -7.43 -4.23
C SER A 55 -32.67 -6.66 -4.77
N PRO A 56 -31.90 -5.98 -3.90
CA PRO A 56 -30.71 -5.27 -4.36
C PRO A 56 -29.84 -6.27 -5.14
N PRO A 57 -29.20 -5.82 -6.23
CA PRO A 57 -28.40 -6.70 -7.06
C PRO A 57 -27.42 -7.48 -6.19
N ALA A 58 -27.41 -8.81 -6.36
CA ALA A 58 -26.53 -9.69 -5.62
C ALA A 58 -25.09 -9.25 -5.86
N LEU A 59 -24.42 -8.86 -4.78
CA LEU A 59 -23.04 -8.38 -4.84
C LEU A 59 -22.11 -9.54 -5.16
N GLU A 60 -21.28 -9.41 -6.20
CA GLU A 60 -20.30 -10.43 -6.55
C GLU A 60 -19.30 -10.62 -5.41
N PRO A 61 -19.03 -11.85 -4.96
CA PRO A 61 -18.09 -12.12 -3.88
C PRO A 61 -16.66 -11.83 -4.31
N ALA A 62 -15.82 -11.43 -3.34
CA ALA A 62 -14.42 -11.15 -3.62
C ALA A 62 -13.66 -12.45 -3.99
N LYS A 63 -12.86 -12.41 -5.07
CA LYS A 63 -12.15 -13.57 -5.62
C LYS A 63 -11.20 -14.25 -4.63
N TYR A 64 -10.46 -13.46 -3.84
CA TYR A 64 -9.52 -13.93 -2.83
C TYR A 64 -10.02 -13.60 -1.44
N ALA A 65 -10.04 -14.63 -0.58
CA ALA A 65 -10.48 -14.53 0.81
C ALA A 65 -9.31 -14.22 1.77
N LYS A 66 -8.07 -14.56 1.38
CA LYS A 66 -6.88 -14.45 2.23
C LYS A 66 -5.73 -13.75 1.51
N LEU A 67 -4.88 -13.11 2.28
CA LEU A 67 -3.55 -12.66 1.84
C LEU A 67 -2.49 -13.74 2.14
N PRO A 68 -1.41 -13.81 1.33
CA PRO A 68 -0.24 -14.60 1.68
C PRO A 68 0.45 -14.02 2.92
N GLU A 69 1.30 -14.81 3.56
CA GLU A 69 2.23 -14.28 4.56
C GLU A 69 3.30 -13.44 3.83
N PRO A 70 3.38 -12.12 4.04
CA PRO A 70 4.13 -11.23 3.13
C PRO A 70 5.62 -11.56 3.01
N CYS A 71 6.28 -12.03 4.07
CA CYS A 71 7.70 -12.36 4.02
C CYS A 71 7.99 -13.72 3.37
N LYS A 72 6.96 -14.54 3.13
CA LYS A 72 7.04 -15.78 2.35
C LYS A 72 6.53 -15.64 0.91
N ALA A 73 6.12 -14.43 0.52
CA ALA A 73 5.63 -14.17 -0.83
C ALA A 73 6.71 -14.29 -1.90
N LEU A 74 7.98 -14.11 -1.51
CA LEU A 74 9.15 -14.27 -2.37
C LEU A 74 9.95 -15.50 -1.94
N ALA A 75 10.50 -16.22 -2.90
CA ALA A 75 11.40 -17.33 -2.61
C ALA A 75 12.67 -16.81 -1.94
N SER A 76 13.19 -17.54 -0.95
CA SER A 76 14.42 -17.15 -0.23
C SER A 76 15.60 -16.97 -1.19
N LYS A 77 15.68 -17.77 -2.24
CA LYS A 77 16.69 -17.65 -3.29
C LYS A 77 16.59 -16.30 -4.02
N THR A 78 15.38 -15.91 -4.41
CA THR A 78 15.11 -14.62 -5.06
C THR A 78 15.51 -13.47 -4.16
N VAL A 79 15.18 -13.51 -2.87
CA VAL A 79 15.63 -12.49 -1.89
C VAL A 79 17.15 -12.41 -1.81
N GLU A 80 17.86 -13.54 -1.76
CA GLU A 80 19.33 -13.57 -1.68
C GLU A 80 20.00 -13.03 -2.95
N GLU A 81 19.43 -13.31 -4.12
CA GLU A 81 19.92 -12.81 -5.41
C GLU A 81 19.68 -11.30 -5.56
N LEU A 82 18.48 -10.82 -5.19
CA LEU A 82 18.11 -9.41 -5.34
C LEU A 82 18.66 -8.51 -4.22
N VAL A 83 18.96 -9.06 -3.05
CA VAL A 83 19.46 -8.30 -1.90
C VAL A 83 20.79 -8.90 -1.42
N PRO A 84 21.90 -8.65 -2.13
CA PRO A 84 23.21 -9.13 -1.69
C PRO A 84 23.53 -8.68 -0.28
N LYS A 85 24.06 -9.60 0.54
CA LYS A 85 24.31 -9.37 1.97
C LYS A 85 23.05 -8.91 2.72
N VAL A 86 21.90 -9.50 2.40
CA VAL A 86 20.64 -9.28 3.13
C VAL A 86 20.85 -9.47 4.62
N LYS A 87 20.41 -8.49 5.43
CA LYS A 87 20.58 -8.51 6.89
C LYS A 87 19.71 -9.57 7.56
N ASN A 88 18.46 -9.69 7.12
CA ASN A 88 17.50 -10.66 7.62
C ASN A 88 16.87 -11.41 6.45
N LYS A 89 17.25 -12.68 6.27
CA LYS A 89 16.77 -13.53 5.16
C LYS A 89 15.27 -13.78 5.22
N SER A 90 14.71 -13.86 6.42
CA SER A 90 13.27 -14.04 6.63
C SER A 90 12.47 -12.75 6.44
N GLY A 91 13.14 -11.62 6.17
CA GLY A 91 12.50 -10.33 6.00
C GLY A 91 11.99 -9.72 7.30
N THR A 92 11.66 -8.44 7.21
CA THR A 92 11.05 -7.67 8.29
C THR A 92 9.60 -7.38 7.92
N ALA A 93 8.67 -8.05 8.59
CA ALA A 93 7.24 -7.82 8.41
C ALA A 93 6.86 -6.40 8.86
N GLY A 94 6.00 -5.75 8.07
CA GLY A 94 5.40 -4.49 8.45
C GLY A 94 4.29 -4.68 9.49
N THR A 95 4.08 -3.66 10.32
CA THR A 95 2.98 -3.66 11.28
C THR A 95 1.66 -3.38 10.56
N SER A 96 0.64 -4.19 10.83
CA SER A 96 -0.73 -3.96 10.37
C SER A 96 -1.72 -4.24 11.49
N ASN A 97 -2.73 -3.39 11.62
CA ASN A 97 -3.86 -3.62 12.53
C ASN A 97 -4.93 -4.54 11.91
N ASP A 98 -4.81 -4.81 10.61
CA ASP A 98 -5.65 -5.75 9.87
C ASP A 98 -4.79 -6.53 8.87
N THR A 99 -4.30 -7.68 9.32
CA THR A 99 -3.45 -8.58 8.52
C THR A 99 -4.25 -9.36 7.46
N GLY A 100 -5.58 -9.34 7.54
CA GLY A 100 -6.47 -9.96 6.53
C GLY A 100 -6.72 -9.07 5.32
N ALA A 101 -6.64 -7.75 5.50
CA ALA A 101 -6.77 -6.77 4.42
C ALA A 101 -5.43 -6.17 3.97
N ARG A 102 -4.41 -6.08 4.83
CA ARG A 102 -3.12 -5.47 4.50
C ARG A 102 -1.93 -6.16 5.15
N GLY A 103 -0.86 -6.34 4.39
CA GLY A 103 0.40 -6.85 4.90
C GLY A 103 1.58 -6.43 4.04
N SER A 104 2.76 -6.32 4.65
CA SER A 104 3.98 -6.00 3.92
C SER A 104 5.20 -6.69 4.52
N CYS A 105 6.25 -6.81 3.71
CA CYS A 105 7.56 -7.25 4.15
C CYS A 105 8.66 -6.46 3.45
N SER A 106 9.81 -6.33 4.09
CA SER A 106 10.98 -5.67 3.53
C SER A 106 12.27 -6.41 3.82
N TRP A 107 13.25 -6.21 2.94
CA TRP A 107 14.60 -6.73 3.00
C TRP A 107 15.57 -5.63 2.62
N ASN A 108 16.72 -5.59 3.28
CA ASN A 108 17.82 -4.72 2.89
C ASN A 108 19.17 -5.38 3.09
N GLY A 109 20.10 -4.99 2.24
CA GLY A 109 21.46 -5.51 2.21
C GLY A 109 22.44 -4.41 1.86
N LEU A 110 23.62 -4.52 2.43
CA LEU A 110 24.75 -3.65 2.14
C LEU A 110 25.96 -4.55 1.87
N GLU A 111 26.38 -4.60 0.63
CA GLU A 111 27.67 -5.17 0.27
C GLU A 111 28.75 -4.12 0.57
N ASP A 112 29.23 -4.09 1.80
CA ASP A 112 30.21 -3.12 2.27
C ASP A 112 31.65 -3.51 1.89
N LYS A 113 32.36 -2.63 1.18
CA LYS A 113 33.80 -2.76 0.89
C LYS A 113 34.60 -1.56 1.41
N GLY A 114 34.03 -0.79 2.33
CA GLY A 114 34.64 0.39 2.92
C GLY A 114 34.97 1.45 1.88
N VAL A 115 36.19 1.99 1.94
CA VAL A 115 36.67 3.01 0.98
C VAL A 115 36.74 2.54 -0.48
N LYS A 116 36.54 1.24 -0.73
CA LYS A 116 36.48 0.67 -2.09
C LYS A 116 35.08 0.74 -2.70
N GLY A 117 34.10 1.29 -1.98
CA GLY A 117 32.73 1.46 -2.43
C GLY A 117 31.80 0.36 -1.94
N SER A 118 30.55 0.73 -1.63
CA SER A 118 29.57 -0.18 -1.04
C SER A 118 28.26 -0.14 -1.81
N ASN A 119 27.62 -1.29 -2.03
CA ASN A 119 26.36 -1.37 -2.78
C ASN A 119 25.21 -1.67 -1.85
N TYR A 120 24.21 -0.80 -1.86
CA TYR A 120 22.99 -0.98 -1.10
C TYR A 120 21.84 -1.47 -1.99
N ARG A 121 21.03 -2.37 -1.43
CA ARG A 121 19.76 -2.82 -2.00
C ARG A 121 18.67 -2.82 -0.94
N TRP A 122 17.48 -2.39 -1.35
CA TRP A 122 16.24 -2.49 -0.61
C TRP A 122 15.17 -3.10 -1.51
N LEU A 123 14.46 -4.08 -0.98
CA LEU A 123 13.33 -4.74 -1.60
C LEU A 123 12.17 -4.72 -0.60
N ASP A 124 10.99 -4.36 -1.04
CA ASP A 124 9.76 -4.51 -0.26
C ASP A 124 8.61 -5.01 -1.12
N VAL A 125 7.67 -5.66 -0.45
CA VAL A 125 6.40 -6.10 -1.02
C VAL A 125 5.28 -5.69 -0.07
N SER A 126 4.18 -5.20 -0.62
CA SER A 126 2.95 -4.95 0.11
C SER A 126 1.75 -5.51 -0.63
N PHE A 127 0.73 -5.87 0.15
CA PHE A 127 -0.52 -6.44 -0.32
C PHE A 127 -1.67 -5.64 0.29
N GLN A 128 -2.66 -5.34 -0.53
CA GLN A 128 -3.94 -4.81 -0.08
C GLN A 128 -5.09 -5.59 -0.72
N ARG A 129 -5.87 -6.29 0.11
CA ARG A 129 -7.07 -7.03 -0.29
C ARG A 129 -8.31 -6.19 -0.02
N PHE A 130 -9.28 -6.30 -0.91
CA PHE A 130 -10.56 -5.61 -0.81
C PHE A 130 -11.69 -6.62 -0.73
N GLU A 131 -12.61 -6.43 0.21
CA GLU A 131 -13.85 -7.19 0.26
C GLU A 131 -14.90 -6.55 -0.62
N SER A 132 -15.80 -7.39 -1.15
CA SER A 132 -17.04 -6.90 -1.70
C SER A 132 -17.94 -6.47 -0.57
N GLU A 133 -18.44 -5.24 -0.63
CA GLU A 133 -19.29 -4.66 0.40
C GLU A 133 -20.53 -4.00 -0.21
N SER A 134 -21.70 -4.34 0.34
CA SER A 134 -22.98 -3.84 -0.17
C SER A 134 -23.05 -2.32 -0.02
N GLY A 135 -23.48 -1.64 -1.10
CA GLY A 135 -23.51 -0.18 -1.16
C GLY A 135 -22.16 0.50 -1.40
N ILE A 136 -21.03 -0.23 -1.37
CA ILE A 136 -19.70 0.30 -1.73
C ILE A 136 -19.24 -0.21 -3.09
N GLY A 137 -19.37 -1.52 -3.36
CA GLY A 137 -18.97 -2.14 -4.62
C GLY A 137 -18.25 -3.47 -4.45
N SER A 138 -17.94 -4.11 -5.58
CA SER A 138 -17.21 -5.37 -5.58
C SER A 138 -15.77 -5.18 -5.11
N GLY A 139 -15.17 -6.22 -4.52
CA GLY A 139 -13.76 -6.19 -4.12
C GLY A 139 -12.84 -5.97 -5.32
N GLU A 140 -13.25 -6.43 -6.51
CA GLU A 140 -12.47 -6.24 -7.73
C GLU A 140 -12.47 -4.79 -8.22
N ASP A 141 -13.63 -4.13 -8.26
CA ASP A 141 -13.74 -2.72 -8.64
C ASP A 141 -12.94 -1.83 -7.67
N ARG A 142 -13.07 -2.11 -6.37
CA ARG A 142 -12.31 -1.42 -5.31
C ARG A 142 -10.81 -1.60 -5.48
N ALA A 143 -10.35 -2.80 -5.84
CA ALA A 143 -8.94 -3.06 -6.15
C ALA A 143 -8.49 -2.34 -7.43
N GLY A 144 -9.35 -2.26 -8.45
CA GLY A 144 -9.08 -1.49 -9.68
C GLY A 144 -8.87 0.00 -9.39
N ASP A 145 -9.71 0.59 -8.54
CA ASP A 145 -9.55 1.99 -8.14
C ASP A 145 -8.32 2.23 -7.26
N ALA A 146 -8.05 1.31 -6.34
CA ALA A 146 -6.85 1.38 -5.50
C ALA A 146 -5.57 1.23 -6.32
N TYR A 147 -5.55 0.32 -7.30
CA TYR A 147 -4.44 0.17 -8.24
C TYR A 147 -4.13 1.48 -8.96
N LYS A 148 -5.15 2.14 -9.54
CA LYS A 148 -4.98 3.43 -10.23
C LYS A 148 -4.43 4.52 -9.29
N LYS A 149 -4.96 4.59 -8.06
CA LYS A 149 -4.50 5.53 -7.03
C LYS A 149 -3.05 5.28 -6.63
N GLU A 150 -2.68 4.01 -6.43
CA GLU A 150 -1.32 3.63 -6.06
C GLU A 150 -0.32 3.94 -7.18
N VAL A 151 -0.65 3.62 -8.43
CA VAL A 151 0.17 4.00 -9.59
C VAL A 151 0.35 5.53 -9.67
N ALA A 152 -0.73 6.28 -9.47
CA ALA A 152 -0.67 7.74 -9.47
C ALA A 152 0.22 8.27 -8.33
N ALA A 153 0.09 7.71 -7.13
CA ALA A 153 0.90 8.07 -5.97
C ALA A 153 2.39 7.80 -6.20
N VAL A 154 2.75 6.63 -6.73
CA VAL A 154 4.13 6.28 -7.06
C VAL A 154 4.70 7.24 -8.11
N ARG A 155 3.93 7.57 -9.16
CA ARG A 155 4.36 8.54 -10.19
C ARG A 155 4.51 9.97 -9.64
N ALA A 156 3.77 10.32 -8.60
CA ALA A 156 3.82 11.61 -7.93
C ALA A 156 4.81 11.66 -6.76
N THR A 157 5.71 10.68 -6.64
CA THR A 157 6.74 10.65 -5.59
C THR A 157 7.49 11.97 -5.55
N GLU A 158 7.46 12.65 -4.40
CA GLU A 158 8.10 13.95 -4.25
C GLU A 158 9.61 13.87 -4.55
N LYS A 159 10.10 14.85 -5.30
CA LYS A 159 11.51 14.98 -5.73
C LYS A 159 12.01 13.82 -6.60
N ALA A 160 11.12 12.96 -7.09
CA ALA A 160 11.49 11.94 -8.05
C ALA A 160 11.92 12.59 -9.38
N GLU A 161 13.03 12.12 -9.91
CA GLU A 161 13.60 12.59 -11.16
C GLU A 161 13.43 11.53 -12.24
N SER A 162 13.31 11.97 -13.50
CA SER A 162 13.21 11.07 -14.66
C SER A 162 12.14 9.98 -14.47
N VAL A 163 10.98 10.35 -13.93
CA VAL A 163 9.86 9.43 -13.71
C VAL A 163 9.39 8.88 -15.05
N ASN A 164 9.45 7.57 -15.20
CA ASN A 164 8.94 6.86 -16.37
C ASN A 164 7.98 5.75 -15.91
N SER A 165 6.94 5.51 -16.70
CA SER A 165 5.97 4.45 -16.43
C SER A 165 5.67 3.66 -17.70
N SER A 166 5.51 2.35 -17.56
CA SER A 166 5.15 1.46 -18.66
C SER A 166 4.31 0.27 -18.17
N PRO A 167 3.52 -0.38 -19.02
CA PRO A 167 2.85 -1.63 -18.67
C PRO A 167 3.87 -2.72 -18.29
N ALA A 168 3.60 -3.47 -17.22
CA ALA A 168 4.39 -4.63 -16.80
C ALA A 168 3.65 -5.93 -17.18
N SER A 169 3.58 -6.22 -18.48
CA SER A 169 2.84 -7.38 -18.99
C SER A 169 3.30 -8.71 -18.38
N GLY A 170 2.34 -9.57 -18.06
CA GLY A 170 2.60 -10.88 -17.44
C GLY A 170 2.82 -10.82 -15.92
N VAL A 171 2.51 -9.69 -15.28
CA VAL A 171 2.41 -9.57 -13.82
C VAL A 171 0.94 -9.32 -13.47
N GLY A 172 0.27 -10.30 -12.88
CA GLY A 172 -1.16 -10.21 -12.54
C GLY A 172 -2.07 -10.04 -13.76
N GLU A 173 -3.26 -9.54 -13.52
CA GLU A 173 -4.25 -9.20 -14.55
C GLU A 173 -3.96 -7.82 -15.14
N GLU A 174 -3.44 -6.91 -14.33
CA GLU A 174 -3.04 -5.56 -14.72
C GLU A 174 -1.82 -5.13 -13.91
N ALA A 175 -0.82 -4.51 -14.54
CA ALA A 175 0.34 -3.99 -13.81
C ALA A 175 1.02 -2.82 -14.52
N THR A 176 1.54 -1.89 -13.73
CA THR A 176 2.37 -0.76 -14.16
C THR A 176 3.72 -0.82 -13.47
N ALA A 177 4.77 -0.75 -14.27
CA ALA A 177 6.13 -0.48 -13.82
C ALA A 177 6.39 1.02 -13.81
N VAL A 178 6.94 1.54 -12.72
CA VAL A 178 7.38 2.93 -12.57
C VAL A 178 8.85 2.93 -12.17
N SER A 179 9.69 3.68 -12.89
CA SER A 179 11.09 3.90 -12.54
C SER A 179 11.35 5.37 -12.30
N TYR A 180 12.23 5.68 -11.35
CA TYR A 180 12.66 7.05 -11.09
C TYR A 180 14.01 7.08 -10.37
N GLY A 181 14.66 8.24 -10.42
CA GLY A 181 15.81 8.59 -9.58
C GLY A 181 15.38 9.40 -8.36
N LEU A 182 16.13 9.30 -7.26
CA LEU A 182 15.89 10.12 -6.09
C LEU A 182 17.19 10.36 -5.32
N THR A 183 17.62 11.61 -5.20
CA THR A 183 18.81 11.96 -4.41
C THR A 183 18.42 12.07 -2.93
N LYS A 184 19.05 11.24 -2.11
CA LYS A 184 18.84 11.20 -0.65
C LYS A 184 20.17 11.26 0.06
N SER A 185 20.32 12.20 0.99
CA SER A 185 21.53 12.36 1.80
C SER A 185 22.82 12.45 0.97
N GLY A 186 22.74 13.07 -0.22
CA GLY A 186 23.88 13.24 -1.14
C GLY A 186 24.13 12.06 -2.09
N GLU A 187 23.28 11.03 -2.08
CA GLU A 187 23.47 9.81 -2.88
C GLU A 187 22.27 9.58 -3.80
N ASP A 188 22.54 9.11 -5.02
CA ASP A 188 21.54 8.97 -6.08
C ASP A 188 20.96 7.56 -6.13
N PHE A 189 19.76 7.39 -5.56
CA PHE A 189 19.07 6.12 -5.62
C PHE A 189 18.36 5.93 -6.96
N LYS A 190 18.38 4.69 -7.45
CA LYS A 190 17.52 4.25 -8.56
C LYS A 190 16.39 3.39 -8.00
N TYR A 191 15.18 3.67 -8.44
CA TYR A 191 13.96 2.98 -8.02
C TYR A 191 13.30 2.29 -9.21
N ALA A 192 12.77 1.10 -8.95
CA ALA A 192 11.82 0.39 -9.78
C ALA A 192 10.67 -0.09 -8.89
N THR A 193 9.45 0.36 -9.17
CA THR A 193 8.25 -0.02 -8.45
C THR A 193 7.28 -0.68 -9.42
N ILE A 194 6.80 -1.88 -9.06
CA ILE A 194 5.74 -2.57 -9.80
C ILE A 194 4.48 -2.51 -8.94
N VAL A 195 3.43 -1.89 -9.47
CA VAL A 195 2.09 -1.98 -8.90
C VAL A 195 1.31 -2.94 -9.79
N ALA A 196 0.70 -3.97 -9.21
CA ALA A 196 -0.06 -4.98 -9.92
C ALA A 196 -1.41 -5.22 -9.25
N ARG A 197 -2.40 -5.63 -10.04
CA ARG A 197 -3.71 -6.09 -9.59
C ARG A 197 -3.92 -7.54 -10.00
N THR A 198 -4.48 -8.32 -9.09
CA THR A 198 -4.99 -9.66 -9.35
C THR A 198 -6.31 -9.82 -8.60
N GLY A 199 -7.43 -9.89 -9.32
CA GLY A 199 -8.77 -9.85 -8.74
C GLY A 199 -8.95 -8.66 -7.80
N ASN A 200 -9.34 -8.96 -6.56
CA ASN A 200 -9.55 -8.02 -5.46
C ASN A 200 -8.30 -7.71 -4.62
N VAL A 201 -7.08 -7.92 -5.15
CA VAL A 201 -5.81 -7.64 -4.45
C VAL A 201 -4.93 -6.73 -5.29
N VAL A 202 -4.39 -5.69 -4.64
CA VAL A 202 -3.29 -4.86 -5.16
C VAL A 202 -1.99 -5.33 -4.51
N VAL A 203 -0.97 -5.54 -5.33
CA VAL A 203 0.39 -5.92 -4.92
C VAL A 203 1.33 -4.81 -5.36
N THR A 204 2.11 -4.25 -4.43
CA THR A 204 3.16 -3.29 -4.75
C THR A 204 4.51 -3.88 -4.38
N VAL A 205 5.44 -3.92 -5.34
CA VAL A 205 6.83 -4.31 -5.12
C VAL A 205 7.72 -3.10 -5.36
N GLY A 206 8.42 -2.65 -4.33
CA GLY A 206 9.45 -1.62 -4.40
C GLY A 206 10.84 -2.25 -4.43
N TYR A 207 11.66 -1.90 -5.41
CA TYR A 207 13.07 -2.31 -5.47
C TYR A 207 13.95 -1.11 -5.78
N ASN A 208 14.96 -0.87 -4.93
CA ASN A 208 15.85 0.27 -5.09
C ASN A 208 17.27 -0.01 -4.60
N GLY A 209 18.20 0.85 -5.01
CA GLY A 209 19.56 0.79 -4.55
C GLY A 209 20.39 2.00 -4.95
N THR A 210 21.56 2.09 -4.32
CA THR A 210 22.58 3.10 -4.61
C THR A 210 23.96 2.49 -4.41
N GLY A 211 24.95 3.06 -5.08
CA GLY A 211 26.34 2.92 -4.68
C GLY A 211 26.67 3.99 -3.62
N PHE A 212 27.55 3.66 -2.68
CA PHE A 212 28.14 4.58 -1.72
C PHE A 212 29.65 4.63 -1.90
N ALA A 213 30.28 5.71 -1.42
CA ALA A 213 31.74 5.88 -1.42
C ALA A 213 32.37 5.67 -2.83
N GLY A 214 31.73 6.25 -3.85
CA GLY A 214 32.18 6.18 -5.25
C GLY A 214 31.82 4.88 -5.98
N ALA A 215 31.12 3.93 -5.33
CA ALA A 215 30.54 2.80 -6.03
C ALA A 215 29.51 3.26 -7.06
N LYS A 216 29.40 2.51 -8.16
CA LYS A 216 28.39 2.78 -9.20
C LYS A 216 27.00 2.42 -8.69
N ASN A 217 26.01 3.20 -9.09
CA ASN A 217 24.61 2.88 -8.86
C ASN A 217 24.19 1.61 -9.63
N PRO A 218 23.14 0.90 -9.18
CA PRO A 218 22.54 -0.17 -9.96
C PRO A 218 22.20 0.27 -11.38
N ASP A 219 22.37 -0.65 -12.33
CA ASP A 219 21.83 -0.50 -13.67
C ASP A 219 20.28 -0.43 -13.59
N PRO A 220 19.64 0.64 -14.07
CA PRO A 220 18.18 0.79 -13.96
C PRO A 220 17.39 -0.29 -14.71
N SER A 221 17.89 -0.76 -15.85
CA SER A 221 17.20 -1.78 -16.64
C SER A 221 17.25 -3.15 -15.96
N GLN A 222 18.38 -3.51 -15.36
CA GLN A 222 18.47 -4.73 -14.55
C GLN A 222 17.60 -4.62 -13.30
N LEU A 223 17.65 -3.49 -12.59
CA LEU A 223 16.81 -3.21 -11.43
C LEU A 223 15.31 -3.41 -11.76
N MET A 224 14.87 -2.93 -12.93
CA MET A 224 13.48 -3.13 -13.38
C MET A 224 13.14 -4.60 -13.67
N LYS A 225 14.02 -5.35 -14.33
CA LYS A 225 13.81 -6.78 -14.60
C LYS A 225 13.70 -7.59 -13.31
N ASP A 226 14.54 -7.26 -12.35
CA ASP A 226 14.57 -7.88 -11.02
C ASP A 226 13.27 -7.58 -10.26
N ALA A 227 12.80 -6.32 -10.29
CA ALA A 227 11.54 -5.92 -9.69
C ALA A 227 10.34 -6.66 -10.32
N VAL A 228 10.30 -6.81 -11.65
CA VAL A 228 9.28 -7.60 -12.35
C VAL A 228 9.31 -9.06 -11.92
N THR A 229 10.49 -9.64 -11.73
CA THR A 229 10.64 -11.03 -11.28
C THR A 229 10.05 -11.22 -9.89
N ALA A 230 10.40 -10.34 -8.93
CA ALA A 230 9.82 -10.37 -7.59
C ALA A 230 8.29 -10.13 -7.62
N ALA A 231 7.80 -9.22 -8.47
CA ALA A 231 6.36 -8.97 -8.59
C ALA A 231 5.57 -10.17 -9.11
N LYS A 232 6.14 -10.97 -10.03
CA LYS A 232 5.52 -12.22 -10.48
C LYS A 232 5.37 -13.24 -9.35
N GLU A 233 6.41 -13.41 -8.52
CA GLU A 233 6.35 -14.29 -7.36
C GLU A 233 5.31 -13.80 -6.33
N ALA A 234 5.34 -12.50 -6.02
CA ALA A 234 4.40 -11.89 -5.08
C ALA A 234 2.95 -12.07 -5.54
N VAL A 235 2.63 -11.80 -6.80
CA VAL A 235 1.29 -12.03 -7.36
C VAL A 235 0.90 -13.51 -7.32
N ALA A 236 1.80 -14.42 -7.72
CA ALA A 236 1.54 -15.85 -7.69
C ALA A 236 1.26 -16.37 -6.26
N SER A 237 1.90 -15.75 -5.25
CA SER A 237 1.68 -16.10 -3.84
C SER A 237 0.24 -15.83 -3.37
N VAL A 238 -0.44 -14.82 -3.93
CA VAL A 238 -1.86 -14.53 -3.64
C VAL A 238 -2.74 -15.69 -4.06
N ALA A 239 -2.56 -16.19 -5.29
CA ALA A 239 -3.29 -17.34 -5.77
C ALA A 239 -2.99 -18.59 -4.92
N LYS A 240 -1.72 -18.84 -4.62
CA LYS A 240 -1.29 -19.98 -3.80
C LYS A 240 -1.92 -19.98 -2.39
N ALA A 241 -2.04 -18.81 -1.75
CA ALA A 241 -2.65 -18.69 -0.43
C ALA A 241 -4.15 -19.01 -0.40
N ASN A 242 -4.80 -19.06 -1.57
CA ASN A 242 -6.24 -19.30 -1.72
C ASN A 242 -6.54 -20.60 -2.48
N GLN A 243 -5.54 -21.43 -2.79
CA GLN A 243 -5.77 -22.79 -3.29
C GLN A 243 -6.33 -23.65 -2.15
N VAL A 244 -7.36 -24.43 -2.46
CA VAL A 244 -7.89 -25.43 -1.53
C VAL A 244 -6.89 -26.59 -1.51
N SER A 245 -6.29 -26.83 -0.34
CA SER A 245 -5.43 -27.99 -0.09
C SER A 245 -6.20 -29.30 -0.13
#